data_AF-A0A9W4WXD6-F1
#
_entry.id   AF-A0A9W4WXD6-F1
#
_cell.length_a   1.000
_cell.length_b   1.000
_cell.length_c   1.000
_cell.angle_alpha   90.00
_cell.angle_beta   90.00
_cell.angle_gamma   90.00
#
_symmetry.space_group_name_H-M   'P 1'
#
loop_
_entity.id
_entity.type
_entity.pdbx_description
1 polymer ?
#
loop_
_entity_poly.entity_id
_entity_poly.type
_entity_poly.pdbx_seq_one_letter_code
_entity_poly.pdbx_strand_id
1 'polypeptide(L)'
;MKALTPKTRDAIIYGKKYEQSGRTIAKNLGCSKTAVYNILKRLRQTGSSTPKKQTGHLPLLNIPSQQEFKAFVQENGENHQLCAKKLSTVWTS
;
A
#
# COMPACT_ATOMS: atom_id res chain seq x y z
N MET A 1 -0.06 -10.80 5.82
CA MET A 1 -1.23 -11.71 5.63
C MET A 1 -1.31 -12.12 4.17
N LYS A 2 -1.45 -13.42 3.88
CA LYS A 2 -1.60 -13.91 2.51
C LYS A 2 -2.95 -13.47 1.96
N ALA A 3 -2.98 -12.94 0.75
CA ALA A 3 -4.22 -12.48 0.14
C ALA A 3 -5.11 -13.68 -0.23
N LEU A 4 -6.43 -13.56 -0.02
CA LEU A 4 -7.39 -14.58 -0.45
C LEU A 4 -7.32 -14.81 -1.96
N THR A 5 -7.56 -16.04 -2.42
CA THR A 5 -7.60 -16.34 -3.84
C THR A 5 -8.79 -15.61 -4.50
N PRO A 6 -8.71 -15.29 -5.81
CA PRO A 6 -9.82 -14.66 -6.54
C PRO A 6 -11.13 -15.44 -6.37
N LYS A 7 -11.09 -16.76 -6.52
CA LYS A 7 -12.24 -17.66 -6.36
C LYS A 7 -12.94 -17.51 -5.01
N THR A 8 -12.20 -17.39 -3.91
CA THR A 8 -12.79 -17.19 -2.59
C THR A 8 -13.43 -15.81 -2.45
N ARG A 9 -12.85 -14.77 -3.08
CA ARG A 9 -13.46 -13.43 -3.08
C ARG A 9 -14.76 -13.41 -3.85
N ASP A 10 -14.81 -14.06 -5.01
CA ASP A 10 -16.03 -14.15 -5.82
C ASP A 10 -17.12 -14.91 -5.08
N ALA A 11 -16.77 -15.99 -4.37
CA ALA A 11 -17.71 -16.71 -3.51
C ALA A 11 -18.27 -15.82 -2.37
N ILE A 12 -17.46 -14.91 -1.81
CA ILE A 12 -17.92 -13.94 -0.80
C ILE A 12 -18.93 -12.95 -1.41
N ILE A 13 -18.64 -12.42 -2.60
CA ILE A 13 -19.52 -11.48 -3.30
C ILE A 13 -20.83 -12.17 -3.66
N TYR A 14 -20.74 -13.39 -4.19
CA TYR A 14 -21.89 -14.23 -4.49
C TYR A 14 -22.73 -14.47 -3.23
N GLY A 15 -22.12 -14.94 -2.13
CA GLY A 15 -22.84 -15.15 -0.87
C GLY A 15 -23.57 -13.89 -0.38
N LYS A 16 -22.95 -12.70 -0.52
CA LYS A 16 -23.59 -11.44 -0.14
C LYS A 16 -24.74 -11.05 -1.07
N LYS A 17 -24.66 -11.38 -2.37
CA LYS A 17 -25.75 -11.18 -3.35
C LYS A 17 -27.01 -11.95 -2.99
N TYR A 18 -26.87 -13.14 -2.38
CA TYR A 18 -27.99 -13.94 -1.84
C TYR A 18 -28.28 -13.62 -0.36
N GLU A 19 -27.94 -12.41 0.08
CA GLU A 19 -28.22 -11.89 1.43
C GLU A 19 -27.68 -12.71 2.60
N GLN A 20 -26.71 -13.60 2.35
CA GLN A 20 -26.11 -14.38 3.42
C GLN A 20 -25.35 -13.45 4.39
N SER A 21 -25.44 -13.79 5.68
CA SER A 21 -24.68 -13.06 6.68
C SER A 21 -23.18 -13.26 6.46
N GLY A 22 -22.37 -12.23 6.71
CA GLY A 22 -20.92 -12.35 6.61
C GLY A 22 -20.33 -13.44 7.52
N ARG A 23 -21.00 -13.74 8.64
CA ARG A 23 -20.63 -14.84 9.54
C ARG A 23 -20.86 -16.21 8.89
N THR A 24 -21.99 -16.39 8.21
CA THR A 24 -22.31 -17.62 7.48
C THR A 24 -21.33 -17.84 6.34
N ILE A 25 -21.06 -16.79 5.55
CA ILE A 25 -20.09 -16.82 4.45
C ILE A 25 -18.69 -17.22 4.97
N ALA A 26 -18.25 -16.59 6.07
CA ALA A 26 -16.97 -16.91 6.70
C ALA A 26 -16.86 -18.37 7.14
N LYS A 27 -17.93 -18.90 7.78
CA LYS A 27 -18.00 -20.30 8.21
C LYS A 27 -17.93 -21.26 7.02
N ASN A 28 -18.71 -20.99 5.97
CA ASN A 28 -18.77 -21.85 4.78
C ASN A 28 -17.45 -21.87 4.00
N LEU A 29 -16.72 -20.75 3.96
CA LEU A 29 -15.46 -20.63 3.24
C LEU A 29 -14.22 -20.91 4.10
N GLY A 30 -14.38 -21.20 5.39
CA GLY A 30 -13.27 -21.40 6.32
C GLY A 30 -12.36 -20.17 6.45
N CYS A 31 -12.90 -18.95 6.28
CA CYS A 31 -12.13 -17.71 6.35
C CYS A 31 -12.57 -16.85 7.54
N SER A 32 -11.74 -15.87 7.92
CA SER A 32 -12.07 -15.01 9.05
C SER A 32 -13.23 -14.05 8.70
N LYS A 33 -14.09 -13.78 9.68
CA LYS A 33 -15.17 -12.77 9.54
C LYS A 33 -14.62 -11.40 9.14
N THR A 34 -13.46 -11.02 9.66
CA THR A 34 -12.77 -9.76 9.32
C THR A 34 -12.34 -9.72 7.87
N ALA A 35 -11.89 -10.84 7.29
CA ALA A 35 -11.54 -10.90 5.88
C ALA A 35 -12.76 -10.70 4.98
N VAL A 36 -13.88 -11.35 5.30
CA VAL A 36 -15.16 -11.15 4.60
C VAL A 36 -15.59 -9.68 4.68
N TYR A 37 -15.56 -9.10 5.88
CA TYR A 37 -15.92 -7.69 6.08
C TYR A 37 -15.04 -6.75 5.25
N ASN A 38 -13.72 -6.95 5.25
CA ASN A 38 -12.79 -6.09 4.51
C ASN A 38 -13.02 -6.16 2.99
N ILE A 39 -13.35 -7.34 2.45
CA ILE A 39 -13.66 -7.50 1.02
C ILE A 39 -14.97 -6.78 0.68
N LEU A 40 -16.04 -7.00 1.46
CA LEU A 40 -17.33 -6.35 1.22
C LEU A 40 -17.25 -4.84 1.40
N LYS A 41 -16.50 -4.37 2.41
CA LYS A 41 -16.24 -2.94 2.63
C LYS A 41 -15.50 -2.33 1.44
N ARG A 42 -14.46 -2.99 0.93
CA ARG A 42 -13.72 -2.53 -0.25
C ARG A 42 -14.61 -2.48 -1.49
N LEU A 43 -15.42 -3.51 -1.73
CA LEU A 43 -16.36 -3.55 -2.84
C LEU A 43 -17.33 -2.36 -2.78
N ARG A 44 -17.86 -2.04 -1.59
CA ARG A 44 -18.75 -0.89 -1.38
C ARG A 44 -18.04 0.45 -1.66
N GLN A 45 -16.77 0.57 -1.29
CA GLN A 45 -16.02 1.83 -1.40
C GLN A 45 -15.43 2.07 -2.80
N THR A 46 -14.99 1.01 -3.48
CA THR A 46 -14.18 1.12 -4.70
C THR A 46 -14.84 0.44 -5.90
N GLY A 47 -15.94 -0.31 -5.71
CA GLY A 47 -16.55 -1.12 -6.77
C GLY A 47 -15.74 -2.37 -7.15
N SER A 48 -14.60 -2.60 -6.50
CA SER A 48 -13.73 -3.74 -6.75
C SER A 48 -13.45 -4.56 -5.49
N SER A 49 -13.49 -5.88 -5.63
CA SER A 49 -13.08 -6.83 -4.59
C SER A 49 -11.58 -7.13 -4.64
N THR A 50 -10.89 -6.75 -5.73
CA THR A 50 -9.48 -7.03 -5.89
C THR A 50 -8.63 -6.08 -5.06
N PRO A 51 -7.63 -6.58 -4.32
CA PRO A 51 -6.67 -5.72 -3.65
C PRO A 51 -5.85 -5.03 -4.73
N LYS A 52 -5.85 -3.70 -4.70
CA LYS A 52 -4.92 -2.90 -5.51
C LYS A 52 -3.50 -3.25 -5.06
N LYS A 53 -2.59 -3.41 -6.03
CA LYS A 53 -1.16 -3.51 -5.74
C LYS A 53 -0.78 -2.27 -4.93
N GLN A 54 -0.14 -2.47 -3.78
CA GLN A 54 0.46 -1.36 -3.04
C GLN A 54 1.61 -0.85 -3.91
N THR A 55 1.40 0.28 -4.57
CA THR A 55 2.52 1.06 -5.07
C THR A 55 3.18 1.67 -3.85
N GLY A 56 4.51 1.57 -3.75
CA GLY A 56 5.25 2.30 -2.73
C GLY A 56 4.99 3.80 -2.84
N HIS A 57 5.49 4.56 -1.87
CA HIS A 57 5.49 6.01 -2.00
C HIS A 57 6.20 6.41 -3.29
N LEU A 58 5.60 7.36 -4.01
CA LEU A 58 6.28 7.98 -5.14
C LEU A 58 7.56 8.66 -4.61
N PRO A 59 8.68 8.51 -5.31
CA PRO A 59 9.91 9.16 -4.90
C PRO A 59 9.70 10.68 -4.92
N LEU A 60 10.19 11.36 -3.88
CA LEU A 60 10.10 12.81 -3.74
C LEU A 60 10.96 13.54 -4.79
N LEU A 61 12.05 12.90 -5.20
CA LEU A 61 12.99 13.40 -6.20
C LEU A 61 12.90 12.54 -7.46
N ASN A 62 13.18 13.16 -8.61
CA ASN A 62 13.44 12.39 -9.83
C ASN A 62 14.74 11.57 -9.65
N ILE A 63 14.96 10.57 -10.52
CA ILE A 63 16.12 9.67 -10.40
C ILE A 63 17.46 10.44 -10.45
N PRO A 64 17.67 11.41 -11.37
CA PRO A 64 18.91 12.19 -11.42
C PRO A 64 19.18 12.99 -10.14
N SER A 65 18.22 13.78 -9.66
CA SER A 65 18.35 14.56 -8.44
C SER A 65 18.53 13.67 -7.21
N GLN A 66 17.96 12.46 -7.20
CA GLN A 66 18.22 11.49 -6.12
C GLN A 66 19.68 10.99 -6.13
N GLN A 67 20.27 10.78 -7.31
CA GLN A 67 21.67 10.38 -7.44
C GLN A 67 22.62 11.52 -7.05
N GLU A 68 22.34 12.74 -7.51
CA GLU A 68 23.09 13.95 -7.13
C GLU A 68 23.04 14.19 -5.63
N PHE A 69 21.84 14.10 -5.03
CA PHE A 69 21.67 14.24 -3.59
C PHE A 69 22.45 13.16 -2.82
N LYS A 70 22.41 11.91 -3.30
CA LYS A 70 23.16 10.81 -2.68
C LYS A 70 24.67 11.02 -2.78
N ALA A 71 25.17 11.45 -3.92
CA ALA A 71 26.59 11.76 -4.11
C ALA A 71 27.04 12.91 -3.20
N PHE A 72 26.24 13.97 -3.11
CA PHE A 72 26.49 15.11 -2.24
C PHE A 72 26.60 14.70 -0.77
N VAL A 73 25.65 13.89 -0.28
CA VAL A 73 25.66 13.40 1.10
C VAL A 73 26.85 12.49 1.37
N GLN A 74 27.25 11.68 0.38
CA GLN A 74 28.39 10.77 0.50
C GLN A 74 29.73 11.53 0.55
N GLU A 75 29.88 12.59 -0.24
CA GLU A 75 31.06 13.46 -0.23
C GLU A 75 31.18 14.30 1.05
N ASN A 76 30.05 14.69 1.64
CA ASN A 76 30.00 15.54 2.83
C ASN A 76 29.67 14.78 4.13
N GLY A 77 29.73 13.44 4.10
CA GLY A 77 29.19 12.54 5.12
C GLY A 77 29.92 12.52 6.47
N GLU A 78 31.12 13.11 6.56
CA GLU A 78 31.90 13.14 7.80
C GLU A 78 31.24 13.96 8.92
N ASN A 79 30.40 14.94 8.57
CA ASN A 79 29.64 15.72 9.54
C ASN A 79 28.23 16.02 9.00
N HIS A 80 27.26 15.20 9.42
CA HIS A 80 25.87 15.26 8.95
C HIS A 80 25.23 16.64 9.12
N GLN A 81 25.56 17.38 10.19
CA GLN A 81 25.01 18.72 10.43
C GLN A 81 25.56 19.74 9.43
N LEU A 82 26.84 19.65 9.08
CA LEU A 82 27.44 20.50 8.05
C LEU A 82 26.90 20.15 6.67
N CYS A 83 26.68 18.87 6.40
CA CYS A 83 26.04 18.40 5.16
C CYS A 83 24.64 19.02 4.98
N ALA A 84 23.82 19.05 6.04
CA ALA A 84 22.48 19.66 5.99
C ALA A 84 22.51 21.17 5.72
N LYS A 85 23.44 21.91 6.36
CA LYS A 85 23.62 23.36 6.10
C LYS A 85 24.05 23.62 4.67
N LYS A 86 25.03 22.87 4.15
CA LYS A 86 25.50 23.01 2.77
C LYS A 86 24.41 22.63 1.75
N LEU A 87 23.64 21.57 2.01
CA LEU A 87 22.48 21.19 1.20
C LEU A 87 21.48 22.34 1.09
N SER A 88 21.15 22.99 2.21
CA SER A 88 20.26 24.16 2.20
C SER A 88 20.80 25.23 1.26
N THR A 89 22.07 25.62 1.39
CA THR A 89 22.68 26.66 0.54
C THR A 89 22.65 26.33 -0.96
N VAL A 90 22.98 25.08 -1.33
CA VAL A 90 23.04 24.63 -2.72
C VAL A 90 21.66 24.59 -3.37
N TRP A 91 20.62 24.24 -2.60
CA TRP A 91 19.28 23.99 -3.15
C TRP A 91 18.31 25.18 -3.06
N THR A 92 18.66 26.22 -2.28
CA THR A 92 17.89 27.48 -2.23
C THR A 92 18.47 28.63 -3.06
N SER A 93 19.66 28.46 -3.65
CA SER A 93 20.28 29.43 -4.58
C SER A 93 19.85 29.17 -6.01
#